data_AF-A0A8H8RVP6-F1
#
_entry.id   AF-A0A8H8RVP6-F1
#
_cell.length_a   1.000
_cell.length_b   1.000
_cell.length_c   1.000
_cell.angle_alpha   90.00
_cell.angle_beta   90.00
_cell.angle_gamma   90.00
#
_symmetry.space_group_name_H-M   'P 1'
#
loop_
_entity.id
_entity.type
_entity.pdbx_description
1 polymer ?
#
loop_
_entity_poly.entity_id
_entity_poly.type
_entity_poly.pdbx_seq_one_letter_code
_entity_poly.pdbx_strand_id
1 'polypeptide(L)'
;EGLLQATKLTPRRYSYLYVNISTAAHLPHSYSLKPNRTANKAEARPYSLISSSRESSNTPLKAKEAQKLRTQRIDKMASYETVLKRKYPAKEHARKVVEYLRMKNPDINGVLFLEGQKTKMIEDNDGEAPFRQRRYFFYLTGCPLADSYFTYDIATDKSTLFIPPIDPESVIWSGLPVSEEEASSLYDVDHVQTTTEVASVLTHPHKVPVWAIANQVSDHISFLSFSSTNFTQLKEAIEECRVVKDAYEIALIKKANAISTIAHTEVLKRVKGAKNERELEAAFIEKSIANGAREQAYHGIFASGEAAATLHYVKNDQPLEGKLNVLLDAAGEVDCYASDITRTFPISGTFSPESRAIYDIVLEMQHVCINLLKAGAVWDDIHLKAHEIAIEGLLKLGILQGTPEDILKSRTSVAFLPHGLGHYLGMDTHDTGGHANYADTDSIFRYLRVRGKVPAGAVITVEPGIYFCRFIIEPYLRDPVHAQYINFDVLNKYWAVGGVRIEDNILVTADGHEN
;
A
#
# COMPACT_ATOMS: atom_id res chain seq x y z
N GLU A 1 -9.13 25.70 66.53
CA GLU A 1 -9.68 24.34 66.32
C GLU A 1 -10.00 24.22 64.85
N GLY A 2 -9.49 23.32 64.02
CA GLY A 2 -8.64 22.15 64.17
C GLY A 2 -8.00 21.83 62.80
N LEU A 3 -7.05 20.90 62.82
CA LEU A 3 -5.96 20.71 61.87
C LEU A 3 -6.36 20.32 60.43
N LEU A 4 -5.61 20.86 59.46
CA LEU A 4 -5.27 20.16 58.21
C LEU A 4 -4.22 19.10 58.50
N GLN A 5 -4.49 17.85 58.13
CA GLN A 5 -3.50 16.78 58.08
C GLN A 5 -3.36 16.27 56.64
N ALA A 6 -2.16 16.47 56.08
CA ALA A 6 -1.75 15.93 54.81
C ALA A 6 -1.42 14.44 54.95
N THR A 7 -2.08 13.59 54.17
CA THR A 7 -1.71 12.19 54.01
C THR A 7 -0.81 12.02 52.79
N LYS A 8 0.48 11.79 53.07
CA LYS A 8 1.44 11.22 52.10
C LYS A 8 1.02 9.79 51.79
N LEU A 9 0.75 9.49 50.53
CA LEU A 9 0.63 8.10 50.04
C LEU A 9 2.01 7.64 49.57
N THR A 10 2.56 6.65 50.26
CA THR A 10 3.73 5.86 49.85
C THR A 10 3.30 4.79 48.85
N PRO A 11 4.10 4.46 47.81
CA PRO A 11 3.81 3.33 46.94
C PRO A 11 4.09 2.02 47.68
N ARG A 12 3.08 1.14 47.77
CA ARG A 12 3.26 -0.25 48.21
C ARG A 12 3.96 -1.04 47.11
N ARG A 13 5.11 -1.62 47.45
CA ARG A 13 5.79 -2.65 46.66
C ARG A 13 4.91 -3.89 46.58
N TYR A 14 4.59 -4.35 45.37
CA TYR A 14 4.12 -5.71 45.12
C TYR A 14 5.29 -6.53 44.59
N SER A 15 5.80 -7.42 45.43
CA SER A 15 6.75 -8.46 45.02
C SER A 15 5.96 -9.66 44.51
N TYR A 16 5.99 -9.94 43.21
CA TYR A 16 5.44 -11.19 42.68
C TYR A 16 6.50 -12.28 42.73
N LEU A 17 6.20 -13.33 43.51
CA LEU A 17 6.96 -14.57 43.61
C LEU A 17 6.62 -15.41 42.36
N TYR A 18 7.57 -15.61 41.45
CA TYR A 18 7.42 -16.60 40.38
C TYR A 18 7.49 -18.01 41.00
N VAL A 19 6.37 -18.72 41.01
CA VAL A 19 6.31 -20.15 41.30
C VAL A 19 6.70 -20.90 40.03
N ASN A 20 7.88 -21.52 40.08
CA ASN A 20 8.41 -22.37 39.04
C ASN A 20 7.76 -23.76 39.16
N ILE A 21 6.93 -24.16 38.20
CA ILE A 21 6.44 -25.55 38.10
C ILE A 21 7.09 -26.20 36.87
N SER A 22 8.20 -26.86 37.14
CA SER A 22 8.78 -27.89 36.29
C SER A 22 8.00 -29.18 36.51
N THR A 23 7.38 -29.73 35.47
CA THR A 23 7.07 -31.16 35.40
C THR A 23 7.58 -31.73 34.08
N ALA A 24 8.71 -32.42 34.18
CA ALA A 24 9.21 -33.35 33.19
C ALA A 24 8.35 -34.62 33.17
N ALA A 25 8.01 -35.09 31.97
CA ALA A 25 7.61 -36.48 31.75
C ALA A 25 8.37 -37.01 30.54
N HIS A 26 9.38 -37.85 30.81
CA HIS A 26 9.98 -38.78 29.86
C HIS A 26 8.99 -39.92 29.56
N LEU A 27 8.96 -40.39 28.31
CA LEU A 27 9.41 -41.75 27.93
C LEU A 27 9.24 -41.97 26.40
N PRO A 28 9.91 -42.98 25.81
CA PRO A 28 10.45 -42.93 24.45
C PRO A 28 9.73 -43.89 23.48
N HIS A 29 9.92 -43.69 22.18
CA HIS A 29 10.07 -44.80 21.21
C HIS A 29 10.70 -44.31 19.91
N SER A 30 11.95 -44.68 19.69
CA SER A 30 12.65 -44.58 18.41
C SER A 30 12.84 -45.99 17.84
N TYR A 31 12.26 -46.26 16.67
CA TYR A 31 12.59 -47.43 15.85
C TYR A 31 13.58 -47.03 14.75
N SER A 32 14.76 -47.67 14.83
CA SER A 32 15.39 -48.45 13.75
C SER A 32 16.01 -47.81 12.49
N LEU A 33 17.36 -47.87 12.51
CA LEU A 33 18.30 -48.45 11.52
C LEU A 33 18.62 -47.76 10.16
N LYS A 34 19.88 -47.26 10.14
CA LYS A 34 20.97 -47.37 9.14
C LYS A 34 20.78 -46.83 7.70
N PRO A 35 21.71 -45.98 7.21
CA PRO A 35 21.87 -45.67 5.79
C PRO A 35 22.77 -46.71 5.10
N ASN A 36 22.38 -47.18 3.91
CA ASN A 36 23.23 -48.00 3.05
C ASN A 36 23.61 -47.24 1.78
N ARG A 37 24.89 -47.36 1.43
CA ARG A 37 25.56 -46.79 0.25
C ARG A 37 24.94 -47.33 -1.05
N THR A 38 24.86 -46.46 -2.07
CA THR A 38 25.41 -46.70 -3.43
C THR A 38 25.25 -45.45 -4.30
N ALA A 39 26.35 -44.76 -4.60
CA ALA A 39 26.41 -43.75 -5.66
C ALA A 39 27.10 -44.40 -6.87
N ASN A 40 26.32 -44.73 -7.90
CA ASN A 40 26.85 -45.11 -9.20
C ASN A 40 27.16 -43.83 -9.99
N LYS A 41 28.44 -43.65 -10.30
CA LYS A 41 28.94 -42.73 -11.33
C LYS A 41 28.53 -43.28 -12.69
N ALA A 42 27.86 -42.48 -13.51
CA ALA A 42 27.75 -42.70 -14.94
C ALA A 42 28.54 -41.59 -15.65
N GLU A 43 29.58 -42.04 -16.36
CA GLU A 43 30.42 -41.25 -17.25
C GLU A 43 29.63 -40.85 -18.51
N ALA A 44 29.77 -39.61 -18.95
CA ALA A 44 29.42 -39.20 -20.31
C ALA A 44 30.64 -38.52 -20.94
N ARG A 45 31.20 -39.17 -21.96
CA ARG A 45 32.25 -38.64 -22.83
C ARG A 45 31.65 -37.84 -24.01
N PRO A 46 32.43 -36.95 -24.64
CA PRO A 46 31.95 -35.80 -25.40
C PRO A 46 31.77 -36.10 -26.89
N TYR A 47 30.89 -35.36 -27.55
CA TYR A 47 30.83 -35.26 -29.01
C TYR A 47 31.29 -33.87 -29.48
N SER A 48 32.17 -33.90 -30.47
CA SER A 48 32.87 -32.80 -31.10
C SER A 48 32.06 -32.10 -32.20
N LEU A 49 32.15 -30.78 -32.19
CA LEU A 49 32.35 -29.83 -33.30
C LEU A 49 31.95 -30.25 -34.73
N ILE A 50 30.99 -29.51 -35.30
CA ILE A 50 31.00 -29.12 -36.73
C ILE A 50 30.83 -27.60 -36.79
N SER A 51 31.80 -26.96 -37.45
CA SER A 51 31.86 -25.54 -37.77
C SER A 51 30.99 -25.20 -38.98
N SER A 52 30.33 -24.04 -38.95
CA SER A 52 30.07 -23.29 -40.18
C SER A 52 30.19 -21.80 -39.90
N SER A 53 31.10 -21.18 -40.63
CA SER A 53 31.44 -19.77 -40.65
C SER A 53 30.40 -18.97 -41.43
N ARG A 54 29.88 -17.87 -40.86
CA ARG A 54 29.40 -16.73 -41.63
C ARG A 54 29.85 -15.42 -40.98
N GLU A 55 30.33 -14.55 -41.86
CA GLU A 55 31.13 -13.35 -41.59
C GLU A 55 30.34 -12.23 -40.90
N SER A 56 31.07 -11.53 -40.04
CA SER A 56 30.68 -10.31 -39.35
C SER A 56 30.86 -9.08 -40.24
N SER A 57 29.81 -8.27 -40.38
CA SER A 57 29.95 -6.85 -40.70
C SER A 57 29.35 -6.03 -39.56
N ASN A 58 30.19 -5.73 -38.56
CA ASN A 58 29.80 -4.95 -37.39
C ASN A 58 30.29 -3.51 -37.58
N THR A 59 29.41 -2.60 -38.02
CA THR A 59 29.71 -1.18 -38.15
C THR A 59 29.77 -0.49 -36.77
N PRO A 60 30.73 0.43 -36.51
CA PRO A 60 30.93 1.08 -35.21
C PRO A 60 29.73 1.85 -34.64
N LEU A 61 28.78 2.28 -35.49
CA LEU A 61 27.56 2.98 -35.04
C LEU A 61 26.59 2.06 -34.27
N LYS A 62 26.39 0.81 -34.72
CA LYS A 62 25.48 -0.14 -34.06
C LYS A 62 26.00 -0.59 -32.69
N ALA A 63 27.32 -0.66 -32.51
CA ALA A 63 27.92 -0.96 -31.21
C ALA A 63 27.74 0.19 -30.21
N LYS A 64 27.84 1.44 -30.66
CA LYS A 64 27.59 2.64 -29.82
C LYS A 64 26.12 2.80 -29.47
N GLU A 65 25.19 2.53 -30.38
CA GLU A 65 23.75 2.53 -30.10
C GLU A 65 23.35 1.36 -29.19
N ALA A 66 23.88 0.16 -29.42
CA ALA A 66 23.64 -0.98 -28.53
C ALA A 66 24.25 -0.76 -27.14
N GLN A 67 25.40 -0.09 -27.04
CA GLN A 67 26.00 0.29 -25.76
C GLN A 67 25.20 1.41 -25.08
N LYS A 68 24.67 2.39 -25.82
CA LYS A 68 23.78 3.43 -25.28
C LYS A 68 22.43 2.86 -24.80
N LEU A 69 21.84 1.91 -25.53
CA LEU A 69 20.65 1.14 -25.12
C LEU A 69 20.94 0.21 -23.94
N ARG A 70 22.15 -0.34 -23.85
CA ARG A 70 22.59 -1.17 -22.73
C ARG A 70 22.89 -0.34 -21.49
N THR A 71 23.46 0.86 -21.63
CA THR A 71 23.65 1.82 -20.53
C THR A 71 22.29 2.41 -20.10
N GLN A 72 21.37 2.71 -21.02
CA GLN A 72 19.99 3.09 -20.69
C GLN A 72 19.17 1.95 -20.05
N ARG A 73 19.46 0.67 -20.38
CA ARG A 73 18.87 -0.50 -19.70
C ARG A 73 19.49 -0.77 -18.33
N ILE A 74 20.80 -0.52 -18.17
CA ILE A 74 21.51 -0.70 -16.90
C ILE A 74 21.15 0.42 -15.92
N ASP A 75 20.92 1.66 -16.39
CA ASP A 75 20.39 2.76 -15.57
C ASP A 75 18.90 2.57 -15.21
N LYS A 76 18.13 1.82 -16.03
CA LYS A 76 16.72 1.47 -15.75
C LYS A 76 16.52 0.34 -14.74
N MET A 77 17.58 -0.30 -14.24
CA MET A 77 17.49 -1.34 -13.21
C MET A 77 18.58 -1.17 -12.15
N ALA A 78 18.67 0.00 -11.53
CA ALA A 78 19.06 -0.02 -10.12
C ALA A 78 17.99 -0.86 -9.42
N SER A 79 18.34 -2.06 -8.96
CA SER A 79 17.41 -2.82 -8.10
C SER A 79 17.04 -1.92 -6.93
N TYR A 80 15.80 -2.02 -6.43
CA TYR A 80 15.33 -1.10 -5.39
C TYR A 80 16.31 -1.06 -4.19
N GLU A 81 17.01 -2.17 -3.90
CA GLU A 81 18.06 -2.24 -2.88
C GLU A 81 19.21 -1.25 -3.09
N THR A 82 19.56 -0.92 -4.33
CA THR A 82 20.62 0.06 -4.63
C THR A 82 20.16 1.49 -4.34
N VAL A 83 18.89 1.80 -4.63
CA VAL A 83 18.30 3.10 -4.33
C VAL A 83 18.13 3.27 -2.82
N LEU A 84 17.62 2.25 -2.14
CA LEU A 84 17.36 2.23 -0.70
C LEU A 84 18.63 2.20 0.19
N LYS A 85 19.83 2.15 -0.40
CA LYS A 85 21.09 2.38 0.33
C LYS A 85 21.37 3.86 0.60
N ARG A 86 20.67 4.76 -0.10
CA ARG A 86 20.77 6.21 0.12
C ARG A 86 19.91 6.60 1.33
N LYS A 87 20.06 7.81 1.83
CA LYS A 87 19.10 8.36 2.80
C LYS A 87 17.76 8.60 2.13
N TYR A 88 16.68 8.50 2.91
CA TYR A 88 15.36 8.96 2.51
C TYR A 88 15.42 10.46 2.15
N PRO A 89 14.89 10.91 1.00
CA PRO A 89 15.10 12.26 0.45
C PRO A 89 14.20 13.34 1.09
N ALA A 90 14.17 13.39 2.42
CA ALA A 90 13.32 14.30 3.19
C ALA A 90 13.51 15.78 2.82
N LYS A 91 14.76 16.22 2.60
CA LYS A 91 15.02 17.63 2.28
C LYS A 91 14.51 18.00 0.89
N GLU A 92 14.62 17.09 -0.07
CA GLU A 92 14.09 17.30 -1.41
C GLU A 92 12.55 17.31 -1.42
N HIS A 93 11.91 16.46 -0.62
CA HIS A 93 10.46 16.51 -0.42
C HIS A 93 10.00 17.85 0.17
N ALA A 94 10.73 18.40 1.16
CA ALA A 94 10.42 19.71 1.72
C ALA A 94 10.53 20.83 0.67
N ARG A 95 11.60 20.81 -0.15
CA ARG A 95 11.77 21.77 -1.26
C ARG A 95 10.64 21.67 -2.28
N LYS A 96 10.27 20.45 -2.69
CA LYS A 96 9.15 20.19 -3.61
C LYS A 96 7.83 20.77 -3.08
N VAL A 97 7.55 20.59 -1.78
CA VAL A 97 6.37 21.19 -1.13
C VAL A 97 6.41 22.71 -1.14
N VAL A 98 7.58 23.31 -0.88
CA VAL A 98 7.75 24.77 -0.96
C VAL A 98 7.59 25.28 -2.38
N GLU A 99 8.08 24.57 -3.39
CA GLU A 99 7.87 24.91 -4.80
C GLU A 99 6.39 24.91 -5.16
N TYR A 100 5.64 23.89 -4.74
CA TYR A 100 4.18 23.86 -4.92
C TYR A 100 3.51 25.08 -4.27
N LEU A 101 3.89 25.41 -3.03
CA LEU A 101 3.35 26.59 -2.35
C LEU A 101 3.73 27.90 -3.07
N ARG A 102 4.95 28.00 -3.62
CA ARG A 102 5.41 29.15 -4.44
C ARG A 102 4.60 29.33 -5.72
N MET A 103 4.08 28.26 -6.32
CA MET A 103 3.19 28.36 -7.47
C MET A 103 1.88 29.09 -7.13
N LYS A 104 1.39 28.97 -5.89
CA LYS A 104 0.19 29.68 -5.41
C LYS A 104 0.50 31.06 -4.82
N ASN A 105 1.67 31.21 -4.20
CA ASN A 105 2.16 32.45 -3.60
C ASN A 105 3.68 32.59 -3.82
N PRO A 106 4.12 33.30 -4.88
CA PRO A 106 5.54 33.40 -5.23
C PRO A 106 6.45 33.94 -4.12
N ASP A 107 5.92 34.81 -3.26
CA ASP A 107 6.65 35.46 -2.17
C ASP A 107 6.54 34.69 -0.85
N ILE A 108 6.13 33.41 -0.88
CA ILE A 108 5.99 32.62 0.34
C ILE A 108 7.31 32.53 1.12
N ASN A 109 7.20 32.78 2.41
CA ASN A 109 8.25 32.65 3.40
C ASN A 109 7.64 32.06 4.68
N GLY A 110 8.46 31.69 5.65
CA GLY A 110 8.03 31.15 6.93
C GLY A 110 8.67 29.83 7.28
N VAL A 111 8.11 29.20 8.31
CA VAL A 111 8.56 27.90 8.82
C VAL A 111 7.44 26.89 8.62
N LEU A 112 7.74 25.75 7.99
CA LEU A 112 6.86 24.59 8.03
C LEU A 112 7.02 23.92 9.39
N PHE A 113 5.93 23.58 10.07
CA PHE A 113 5.93 22.87 11.35
C PHE A 113 5.03 21.65 11.29
N LEU A 114 5.56 20.48 11.66
CA LEU A 114 4.81 19.24 11.74
C LEU A 114 5.14 18.50 13.05
N GLU A 115 4.13 17.82 13.59
CA GLU A 115 4.33 16.86 14.68
C GLU A 115 4.20 15.44 14.16
N GLY A 116 5.12 14.58 14.59
CA GLY A 116 4.99 13.14 14.50
C GLY A 116 3.79 12.65 15.31
N GLN A 117 3.39 11.41 15.06
CA GLN A 117 2.37 10.75 15.85
C GLN A 117 2.86 10.63 17.30
N LYS A 118 1.95 10.93 18.24
CA LYS A 118 2.22 10.78 19.66
C LYS A 118 2.06 9.33 20.10
N THR A 119 2.88 8.91 21.05
CA THR A 119 2.66 7.64 21.74
C THR A 119 1.30 7.68 22.43
N LYS A 120 0.54 6.60 22.30
CA LYS A 120 -0.78 6.45 22.92
C LYS A 120 -0.78 5.15 23.71
N MET A 121 -1.31 5.20 24.93
CA MET A 121 -1.57 3.99 25.71
C MET A 121 -2.93 3.43 25.35
N ILE A 122 -3.09 2.12 25.48
CA ILE A 122 -4.41 1.49 25.45
C ILE A 122 -5.18 2.00 26.68
N GLU A 123 -6.47 2.29 26.49
CA GLU A 123 -7.34 2.80 27.54
C GLU A 123 -7.27 1.92 28.80
N ASP A 124 -7.14 2.57 29.95
CA ASP A 124 -7.07 1.96 31.28
C ASP A 124 -5.95 0.91 31.50
N ASN A 125 -4.87 0.89 30.71
CA ASN A 125 -3.68 0.08 31.00
C ASN A 125 -2.35 0.72 30.56
N ASP A 126 -1.25 0.04 30.90
CA ASP A 126 0.13 0.47 30.69
C ASP A 126 0.78 -0.09 29.40
N GLY A 127 -0.02 -0.67 28.49
CA GLY A 127 0.42 -1.09 27.17
C GLY A 127 0.30 0.01 26.12
N GLU A 128 1.30 0.17 25.27
CA GLU A 128 1.23 1.06 24.11
C GLU A 128 0.24 0.53 23.08
N ALA A 129 -0.57 1.44 22.52
CA ALA A 129 -1.43 1.15 21.39
C ALA A 129 -0.57 0.97 20.11
N PRO A 130 -1.04 0.18 19.11
CA PRO A 130 -0.32 0.02 17.85
C PRO A 130 0.05 1.37 17.22
N PHE A 131 1.35 1.55 16.98
CA PHE A 131 1.90 2.80 16.47
C PHE A 131 1.94 2.81 14.94
N ARG A 132 1.45 3.91 14.36
CA ARG A 132 1.69 4.28 12.97
C ARG A 132 2.03 5.75 12.88
N GLN A 133 3.13 6.05 12.18
CA GLN A 133 3.57 7.41 11.96
C GLN A 133 2.60 8.17 11.04
N ARG A 134 2.43 9.47 11.27
CA ARG A 134 1.68 10.38 10.39
C ARG A 134 2.40 10.48 9.04
N ARG A 135 1.68 10.23 7.94
CA ARG A 135 2.28 10.22 6.59
C ARG A 135 2.85 11.58 6.19
N TYR A 136 2.20 12.70 6.54
CA TYR A 136 2.73 14.05 6.27
C TYR A 136 4.07 14.32 6.97
N PHE A 137 4.20 13.91 8.23
CA PHE A 137 5.44 14.04 9.00
C PHE A 137 6.52 13.13 8.42
N PHE A 138 6.20 11.85 8.17
CA PHE A 138 7.17 10.91 7.61
C PHE A 138 7.63 11.34 6.21
N TYR A 139 6.74 11.88 5.37
CA TYR A 139 7.09 12.35 4.03
C TYR A 139 8.20 13.41 4.04
N LEU A 140 8.21 14.28 5.05
CA LEU A 140 9.17 15.37 5.17
C LEU A 140 10.38 15.07 6.06
N THR A 141 10.48 13.84 6.59
CA THR A 141 11.53 13.50 7.59
C THR A 141 12.16 12.12 7.40
N GLY A 142 11.41 11.14 6.90
CA GLY A 142 11.75 9.72 6.97
C GLY A 142 11.81 9.18 8.40
N CYS A 143 11.38 9.94 9.41
CA CYS A 143 11.54 9.60 10.82
C CYS A 143 10.37 8.73 11.33
N PRO A 144 10.62 7.49 11.76
CA PRO A 144 9.60 6.61 12.31
C PRO A 144 9.37 6.83 13.81
N LEU A 145 10.17 7.66 14.49
CA LEU A 145 10.08 7.84 15.94
C LEU A 145 8.78 8.58 16.32
N ALA A 146 8.14 8.07 17.38
CA ALA A 146 7.02 8.75 18.01
C ALA A 146 7.46 10.07 18.67
N ASP A 147 6.49 10.89 19.04
CA ASP A 147 6.67 12.08 19.88
C ASP A 147 7.69 13.11 19.36
N SER A 148 7.98 13.05 18.07
CA SER A 148 8.96 13.90 17.37
C SER A 148 8.29 15.14 16.76
N TYR A 149 9.09 16.16 16.47
CA TYR A 149 8.67 17.39 15.79
C TYR A 149 9.60 17.71 14.62
N PHE A 150 9.12 18.50 13.67
CA PHE A 150 9.91 18.91 12.52
C PHE A 150 9.65 20.37 12.18
N THR A 151 10.73 21.09 11.88
CA THR A 151 10.68 22.43 11.32
C THR A 151 11.48 22.52 10.02
N TYR A 152 11.00 23.32 9.07
CA TYR A 152 11.74 23.67 7.86
C TYR A 152 11.60 25.16 7.58
N ASP A 153 12.70 25.90 7.64
CA ASP A 153 12.76 27.33 7.34
C ASP A 153 12.94 27.55 5.82
N ILE A 154 11.92 28.19 5.21
CA ILE A 154 11.82 28.37 3.76
C ILE A 154 12.93 29.29 3.22
N ALA A 155 13.32 30.31 3.98
CA ALA A 155 14.29 31.31 3.52
C ALA A 155 15.72 30.77 3.53
N THR A 156 16.06 30.00 4.56
CA THR A 156 17.40 29.46 4.76
C THR A 156 17.60 28.05 4.19
N ASP A 157 16.51 27.39 3.74
CA ASP A 157 16.52 25.99 3.31
C ASP A 157 17.15 25.09 4.38
N LYS A 158 16.70 25.25 5.63
CA LYS A 158 17.19 24.53 6.80
C LYS A 158 16.09 23.74 7.50
N SER A 159 16.32 22.43 7.67
CA SER A 159 15.46 21.54 8.44
C SER A 159 16.02 21.22 9.82
N THR A 160 15.15 21.17 10.82
CA THR A 160 15.47 20.65 12.16
C THR A 160 14.47 19.58 12.55
N LEU A 161 14.97 18.38 12.86
CA LEU A 161 14.20 17.29 13.44
C LEU A 161 14.40 17.27 14.96
N PHE A 162 13.32 17.20 15.72
CA PHE A 162 13.34 17.09 17.16
C PHE A 162 12.91 15.68 17.55
N ILE A 163 13.79 14.90 18.19
CA ILE A 163 13.52 13.53 18.65
C ILE A 163 13.43 13.46 20.18
N PRO A 164 12.74 12.48 20.77
CA PRO A 164 12.73 12.32 22.22
C PRO A 164 14.16 12.19 22.80
N PRO A 165 14.46 12.80 23.96
CA PRO A 165 15.76 12.64 24.60
C PRO A 165 15.97 11.20 25.07
N ILE A 166 17.23 10.77 25.18
CA ILE A 166 17.55 9.48 25.79
C ILE A 166 17.28 9.58 27.29
N ASP A 167 16.25 8.87 27.73
CA ASP A 167 15.93 8.64 29.13
C ASP A 167 16.62 7.35 29.64
N PRO A 168 17.46 7.42 30.69
CA PRO A 168 18.11 6.24 31.26
C PRO A 168 17.15 5.12 31.68
N GLU A 169 15.93 5.43 32.11
CA GLU A 169 14.95 4.39 32.44
C GLU A 169 14.48 3.68 31.17
N SER A 170 14.17 4.43 30.12
CA SER A 170 13.82 3.87 28.79
C SER A 170 14.90 2.92 28.25
N VAL A 171 16.20 3.17 28.51
CA VAL A 171 17.28 2.24 28.11
C VAL A 171 17.16 0.87 28.79
N ILE A 172 16.74 0.85 30.05
CA ILE A 172 16.58 -0.38 30.84
C ILE A 172 15.37 -1.18 30.34
N TRP A 173 14.26 -0.52 30.03
CA TRP A 173 12.98 -1.16 29.72
C TRP A 173 12.77 -1.44 28.23
N SER A 174 13.19 -0.53 27.36
CA SER A 174 12.85 -0.51 25.94
C SER A 174 14.09 -0.60 25.02
N GLY A 175 15.30 -0.63 25.59
CA GLY A 175 16.56 -0.61 24.86
C GLY A 175 17.02 0.81 24.54
N LEU A 176 18.24 0.93 23.98
CA LEU A 176 18.85 2.22 23.69
C LEU A 176 18.10 2.95 22.56
N PRO A 177 17.47 4.11 22.81
CA PRO A 177 16.83 4.89 21.75
C PRO A 177 17.85 5.50 20.79
N VAL A 178 17.38 5.93 19.63
CA VAL A 178 18.18 6.64 18.63
C VAL A 178 18.70 7.96 19.24
N SER A 179 20.02 8.18 19.16
CA SER A 179 20.66 9.42 19.60
C SER A 179 20.58 10.54 18.54
N GLU A 180 20.85 11.79 18.91
CA GLU A 180 20.89 12.92 17.97
C GLU A 180 21.96 12.74 16.87
N GLU A 181 23.12 12.18 17.22
CA GLU A 181 24.20 11.86 16.28
C GLU A 181 23.78 10.76 15.30
N GLU A 182 23.17 9.69 15.82
CA GLU A 182 22.65 8.60 15.01
C GLU A 182 21.52 9.09 14.07
N ALA A 183 20.56 9.85 14.59
CA ALA A 183 19.50 10.45 13.79
C ALA A 183 20.04 11.38 12.69
N SER A 184 21.08 12.18 12.96
CA SER A 184 21.75 12.99 11.93
C SER A 184 22.39 12.11 10.85
N SER A 185 22.86 10.92 11.21
CA SER A 185 23.43 9.96 10.26
C SER A 185 22.37 9.20 9.46
N LEU A 186 21.16 9.03 10.00
CA LEU A 186 20.06 8.27 9.38
C LEU A 186 19.16 9.15 8.49
N TYR A 187 18.74 10.31 8.99
CA TYR A 187 17.75 11.15 8.33
C TYR A 187 18.41 12.26 7.49
N ASP A 188 17.72 12.69 6.43
CA ASP A 188 18.16 13.76 5.53
C ASP A 188 17.66 15.12 6.04
N VAL A 189 18.24 15.56 7.16
CA VAL A 189 17.94 16.84 7.81
C VAL A 189 19.21 17.62 8.14
N ASP A 190 19.15 18.95 8.23
CA ASP A 190 20.34 19.76 8.54
C ASP A 190 20.75 19.67 10.02
N HIS A 191 19.76 19.61 10.91
CA HIS A 191 19.96 19.59 12.35
C HIS A 191 19.05 18.56 13.01
N VAL A 192 19.57 17.93 14.07
CA VAL A 192 18.78 17.13 15.00
C VAL A 192 18.95 17.72 16.39
N GLN A 193 17.83 17.86 17.11
CA GLN A 193 17.78 18.32 18.50
C GLN A 193 16.85 17.40 19.30
N THR A 194 16.82 17.56 20.62
CA THR A 194 15.83 16.87 21.46
C THR A 194 14.50 17.64 21.54
N THR A 195 13.41 16.93 21.82
CA THR A 195 12.06 17.51 21.94
C THR A 195 11.95 18.55 23.06
N THR A 196 12.88 18.60 24.03
CA THR A 196 12.93 19.64 25.06
C THR A 196 13.24 21.02 24.50
N GLU A 197 13.89 21.09 23.33
CA GLU A 197 14.26 22.35 22.66
C GLU A 197 13.16 22.91 21.76
N VAL A 198 12.09 22.15 21.46
CA VAL A 198 11.06 22.60 20.52
C VAL A 198 10.38 23.89 21.00
N ALA A 199 10.12 24.01 22.31
CA ALA A 199 9.48 25.17 22.88
C ALA A 199 10.36 26.43 22.76
N SER A 200 11.67 26.31 22.91
CA SER A 200 12.59 27.45 22.79
C SER A 200 12.62 27.98 21.35
N VAL A 201 12.62 27.08 20.37
CA VAL A 201 12.57 27.41 18.93
C VAL A 201 11.26 28.10 18.55
N LEU A 202 10.12 27.58 19.03
CA LEU A 202 8.80 28.14 18.70
C LEU A 202 8.50 29.46 19.43
N THR A 203 9.12 29.69 20.60
CA THR A 203 8.90 30.91 21.39
C THR A 203 9.84 32.06 20.99
N HIS A 204 10.91 31.80 20.25
CA HIS A 204 11.76 32.87 19.72
C HIS A 204 10.96 33.81 18.80
N PRO A 205 11.11 35.15 18.88
CA PRO A 205 10.36 36.06 18.01
C PRO A 205 10.67 35.86 16.52
N HIS A 206 9.66 35.43 15.76
CA HIS A 206 9.71 35.20 14.32
C HIS A 206 8.90 36.27 13.58
N LYS A 207 9.54 37.02 12.68
CA LYS A 207 8.86 38.02 11.82
C LYS A 207 8.21 37.40 10.57
N VAL A 208 8.08 36.09 10.53
CA VAL A 208 7.61 35.29 9.39
C VAL A 208 6.42 34.42 9.82
N PRO A 209 5.59 33.91 8.90
CA PRO A 209 4.47 33.04 9.27
C PRO A 209 4.95 31.62 9.59
N VAL A 210 4.11 30.84 10.28
CA VAL A 210 4.25 29.40 10.41
C VAL A 210 3.15 28.68 9.62
N TRP A 211 3.53 27.59 8.97
CA TRP A 211 2.66 26.73 8.17
C TRP A 211 2.55 25.39 8.88
N ALA A 212 1.34 25.02 9.29
CA ALA A 212 1.08 23.79 10.03
C ALA A 212 -0.17 23.08 9.49
N ILE A 213 -0.43 21.87 9.96
CA ILE A 213 -1.62 21.11 9.59
C ILE A 213 -2.65 21.21 10.72
N ALA A 214 -3.86 21.68 10.39
CA ALA A 214 -4.98 21.72 11.35
C ALA A 214 -5.20 20.35 12.02
N ASN A 215 -5.54 20.36 13.32
CA ASN A 215 -5.83 19.15 14.10
C ASN A 215 -4.67 18.14 14.22
N GLN A 216 -3.45 18.54 13.81
CA GLN A 216 -2.22 17.76 14.01
C GLN A 216 -1.23 18.47 14.94
N VAL A 217 -1.59 19.62 15.48
CA VAL A 217 -0.79 20.36 16.46
C VAL A 217 -1.40 20.16 17.85
N SER A 218 -0.56 19.83 18.83
CA SER A 218 -0.94 19.60 20.22
C SER A 218 -1.30 20.92 20.91
N ASP A 219 -2.27 20.89 21.83
CA ASP A 219 -2.80 22.12 22.48
C ASP A 219 -1.75 22.94 23.25
N HIS A 220 -0.67 22.31 23.71
CA HIS A 220 0.42 22.97 24.42
C HIS A 220 1.41 23.70 23.49
N ILE A 221 1.32 23.47 22.18
CA ILE A 221 2.14 24.16 21.18
C ILE A 221 1.53 25.52 20.89
N SER A 222 2.35 26.57 21.00
CA SER A 222 1.96 27.95 20.75
C SER A 222 2.79 28.56 19.62
N PHE A 223 2.12 29.24 18.70
CA PHE A 223 2.72 29.96 17.59
C PHE A 223 2.67 31.49 17.77
N LEU A 224 2.42 31.99 18.98
CA LEU A 224 2.28 33.43 19.25
C LEU A 224 3.52 34.26 18.89
N SER A 225 4.69 33.62 18.80
CA SER A 225 5.93 34.29 18.42
C SER A 225 6.10 34.43 16.91
N PHE A 226 5.23 33.82 16.09
CA PHE A 226 5.20 33.99 14.63
C PHE A 226 4.27 35.15 14.23
N SER A 227 4.53 35.75 13.06
CA SER A 227 3.71 36.87 12.56
C SER A 227 2.26 36.47 12.26
N SER A 228 2.04 35.22 11.86
CA SER A 228 0.73 34.61 11.61
C SER A 228 0.86 33.09 11.49
N THR A 229 -0.27 32.38 11.56
CA THR A 229 -0.34 30.92 11.40
C THR A 229 -1.25 30.56 10.24
N ASN A 230 -0.79 29.67 9.34
CA ASN A 230 -1.59 29.11 8.26
C ASN A 230 -1.80 27.60 8.47
N PHE A 231 -3.05 27.18 8.57
CA PHE A 231 -3.45 25.78 8.76
C PHE A 231 -4.08 25.13 7.51
N THR A 232 -4.14 25.85 6.39
CA THR A 232 -5.00 25.50 5.25
C THR A 232 -4.24 24.99 4.04
N GLN A 233 -2.99 25.44 3.83
CA GLN A 233 -2.28 25.17 2.58
C GLN A 233 -1.26 24.04 2.67
N LEU A 234 -0.62 23.83 3.84
CA LEU A 234 0.48 22.86 3.96
C LEU A 234 0.02 21.42 3.68
N LYS A 235 -1.15 21.03 4.20
CA LYS A 235 -1.69 19.69 3.98
C LYS A 235 -1.89 19.43 2.49
N GLU A 236 -2.63 20.30 1.81
CA GLU A 236 -2.89 20.19 0.36
C GLU A 236 -1.57 20.15 -0.43
N ALA A 237 -0.60 21.02 -0.11
CA ALA A 237 0.68 21.04 -0.80
C ALA A 237 1.43 19.71 -0.70
N ILE A 238 1.43 19.08 0.49
CA ILE A 238 2.02 17.75 0.66
C ILE A 238 1.20 16.69 -0.09
N GLU A 239 -0.13 16.74 -0.04
CA GLU A 239 -1.01 15.79 -0.74
C GLU A 239 -0.76 15.77 -2.26
N GLU A 240 -0.61 16.95 -2.86
CA GLU A 240 -0.33 17.10 -4.29
C GLU A 240 1.10 16.67 -4.66
N CYS A 241 2.08 16.98 -3.80
CA CYS A 241 3.46 16.54 -4.00
C CYS A 241 3.62 15.02 -3.92
N ARG A 242 2.81 14.33 -3.10
CA ARG A 242 2.83 12.86 -2.95
C ARG A 242 2.27 12.12 -4.16
N VAL A 243 1.51 12.77 -5.04
CA VAL A 243 0.95 12.13 -6.25
C VAL A 243 2.05 11.58 -7.14
N VAL A 244 3.08 12.39 -7.42
CA VAL A 244 4.22 12.04 -8.28
C VAL A 244 5.38 11.56 -7.42
N LYS A 245 5.72 10.28 -7.53
CA LYS A 245 6.72 9.62 -6.70
C LYS A 245 8.13 9.88 -7.22
N ASP A 246 9.06 10.09 -6.31
CA ASP A 246 10.48 10.08 -6.66
C ASP A 246 11.05 8.65 -6.75
N ALA A 247 12.33 8.54 -7.13
CA ALA A 247 12.97 7.24 -7.30
C ALA A 247 13.08 6.41 -6.01
N TYR A 248 13.24 7.06 -4.85
CA TYR A 248 13.32 6.40 -3.54
C TYR A 248 11.94 5.87 -3.13
N GLU A 249 10.90 6.68 -3.31
CA GLU A 249 9.51 6.29 -3.08
C GLU A 249 9.10 5.09 -3.95
N ILE A 250 9.42 5.14 -5.25
CA ILE A 250 9.19 4.03 -6.18
C ILE A 250 9.95 2.78 -5.72
N ALA A 251 11.18 2.91 -5.22
CA ALA A 251 11.96 1.78 -4.72
C ALA A 251 11.33 1.12 -3.48
N LEU A 252 10.75 1.90 -2.55
CA LEU A 252 10.01 1.36 -1.41
C LEU A 252 8.74 0.62 -1.85
N ILE A 253 7.96 1.20 -2.78
CA ILE A 253 6.76 0.55 -3.33
C ILE A 253 7.11 -0.74 -4.07
N LYS A 254 8.20 -0.77 -4.85
CA LYS A 254 8.72 -1.98 -5.50
C LYS A 254 9.12 -3.06 -4.50
N LYS A 255 9.77 -2.68 -3.40
CA LYS A 255 10.12 -3.61 -2.32
C LYS A 255 8.86 -4.17 -1.63
N ALA A 256 7.87 -3.33 -1.35
CA ALA A 256 6.58 -3.76 -0.81
C ALA A 256 5.87 -4.75 -1.74
N ASN A 257 5.81 -4.45 -3.05
CA ASN A 257 5.25 -5.34 -4.08
C ASN A 257 5.98 -6.69 -4.14
N ALA A 258 7.32 -6.70 -4.08
CA ALA A 258 8.10 -7.93 -4.10
C ALA A 258 7.80 -8.82 -2.89
N ILE A 259 7.69 -8.24 -1.68
CA ILE A 259 7.35 -8.97 -0.45
C ILE A 259 5.90 -9.49 -0.51
N SER A 260 4.96 -8.64 -0.90
CA SER A 260 3.54 -9.03 -1.06
C SER A 260 3.39 -10.15 -2.09
N THR A 261 4.14 -10.12 -3.20
CA THR A 261 4.13 -11.20 -4.21
C THR A 261 4.61 -12.54 -3.64
N ILE A 262 5.62 -12.54 -2.77
CA ILE A 262 6.07 -13.74 -2.06
C ILE A 262 4.95 -14.28 -1.18
N ALA A 263 4.25 -13.41 -0.43
CA ALA A 263 3.15 -13.79 0.44
C ALA A 263 1.93 -14.33 -0.34
N HIS A 264 1.51 -13.66 -1.42
CA HIS A 264 0.49 -14.15 -2.36
C HIS A 264 0.81 -15.54 -2.90
N THR A 265 2.06 -15.74 -3.33
CA THR A 265 2.54 -17.02 -3.87
C THR A 265 2.47 -18.13 -2.82
N GLU A 266 2.74 -17.82 -1.55
CA GLU A 266 2.63 -18.79 -0.46
C GLU A 266 1.18 -19.18 -0.19
N VAL A 267 0.27 -18.21 -0.17
CA VAL A 267 -1.17 -18.48 0.00
C VAL A 267 -1.66 -19.41 -1.11
N LEU A 268 -1.29 -19.12 -2.37
CA LEU A 268 -1.64 -19.96 -3.50
C LEU A 268 -1.12 -21.41 -3.37
N LYS A 269 0.08 -21.61 -2.81
CA LYS A 269 0.62 -22.95 -2.53
C LYS A 269 -0.14 -23.69 -1.44
N ARG A 270 -0.65 -22.97 -0.42
CA ARG A 270 -1.32 -23.56 0.74
C ARG A 270 -2.82 -23.77 0.56
N VAL A 271 -3.48 -23.07 -0.39
CA VAL A 271 -4.94 -23.03 -0.50
C VAL A 271 -5.61 -24.41 -0.53
N LYS A 272 -5.02 -25.37 -1.23
CA LYS A 272 -5.59 -26.73 -1.37
C LYS A 272 -5.65 -27.51 -0.05
N GLY A 273 -4.76 -27.19 0.89
CA GLY A 273 -4.68 -27.84 2.21
C GLY A 273 -5.31 -27.04 3.35
N ALA A 274 -5.70 -25.79 3.09
CA ALA A 274 -6.29 -24.92 4.10
C ALA A 274 -7.75 -25.29 4.35
N LYS A 275 -8.19 -25.16 5.61
CA LYS A 275 -9.58 -25.48 6.00
C LYS A 275 -10.50 -24.27 5.96
N ASN A 276 -9.96 -23.10 6.25
CA ASN A 276 -10.70 -21.84 6.37
C ASN A 276 -9.81 -20.66 5.96
N GLU A 277 -10.45 -19.52 5.75
CA GLU A 277 -9.82 -18.28 5.29
C GLU A 277 -8.70 -17.78 6.23
N ARG A 278 -8.83 -17.94 7.57
CA ARG A 278 -7.79 -17.50 8.54
C ARG A 278 -6.46 -18.21 8.36
N GLU A 279 -6.47 -19.46 7.89
CA GLU A 279 -5.22 -20.20 7.64
C GLU A 279 -4.46 -19.60 6.46
N LEU A 280 -5.18 -19.04 5.48
CA LEU A 280 -4.60 -18.30 4.36
C LEU A 280 -4.07 -16.94 4.83
N GLU A 281 -4.83 -16.24 5.67
CA GLU A 281 -4.41 -14.98 6.28
C GLU A 281 -3.11 -15.14 7.08
N ALA A 282 -3.05 -16.17 7.93
CA ALA A 282 -1.86 -16.48 8.71
C ALA A 282 -0.64 -16.75 7.80
N ALA A 283 -0.83 -17.49 6.70
CA ALA A 283 0.24 -17.76 5.75
C ALA A 283 0.77 -16.50 5.04
N PHE A 284 -0.14 -15.57 4.72
CA PHE A 284 0.24 -14.28 4.13
C PHE A 284 1.08 -13.47 5.12
N ILE A 285 0.55 -13.25 6.33
CA ILE A 285 1.21 -12.46 7.38
C ILE A 285 2.56 -13.05 7.77
N GLU A 286 2.66 -14.39 7.90
CA GLU A 286 3.91 -15.10 8.17
C GLU A 286 4.99 -14.71 7.16
N LYS A 287 4.66 -14.73 5.86
CA LYS A 287 5.62 -14.43 4.79
C LYS A 287 5.91 -12.94 4.67
N SER A 288 4.94 -12.06 4.86
CA SER A 288 5.16 -10.62 4.88
C SER A 288 6.17 -10.25 5.97
N ILE A 289 5.95 -10.70 7.20
CA ILE A 289 6.84 -10.43 8.35
C ILE A 289 8.24 -11.01 8.09
N ALA A 290 8.33 -12.27 7.66
CA ALA A 290 9.60 -12.95 7.44
C ALA A 290 10.49 -12.29 6.38
N ASN A 291 9.90 -11.51 5.46
CA ASN A 291 10.62 -10.80 4.40
C ASN A 291 10.74 -9.28 4.65
N GLY A 292 10.36 -8.80 5.84
CA GLY A 292 10.59 -7.42 6.27
C GLY A 292 9.43 -6.45 6.05
N ALA A 293 8.23 -6.92 5.70
CA ALA A 293 7.00 -6.13 5.74
C ALA A 293 6.20 -6.55 6.98
N ARG A 294 6.59 -6.02 8.15
CA ARG A 294 5.94 -6.36 9.42
C ARG A 294 4.49 -5.92 9.44
N GLU A 295 4.25 -4.69 9.00
CA GLU A 295 2.92 -4.10 8.95
C GLU A 295 2.25 -4.43 7.61
N GLN A 296 0.96 -4.77 7.65
CA GLN A 296 0.15 -4.92 6.44
C GLN A 296 -0.37 -3.55 6.01
N ALA A 297 -0.43 -3.23 4.72
CA ALA A 297 -0.88 -1.91 4.27
C ALA A 297 -2.33 -1.62 4.72
N TYR A 298 -3.17 -2.66 4.68
CA TYR A 298 -4.56 -2.69 5.13
C TYR A 298 -4.89 -4.08 5.69
N HIS A 299 -6.08 -4.23 6.28
CA HIS A 299 -6.54 -5.54 6.73
C HIS A 299 -6.90 -6.40 5.51
N GLY A 300 -6.21 -7.52 5.35
CA GLY A 300 -6.34 -8.35 4.16
C GLY A 300 -7.71 -9.01 4.04
N ILE A 301 -8.07 -9.30 2.80
CA ILE A 301 -9.34 -9.85 2.36
C ILE A 301 -9.08 -11.24 1.80
N PHE A 302 -9.54 -12.25 2.52
CA PHE A 302 -9.34 -13.66 2.17
C PHE A 302 -10.70 -14.29 1.85
N ALA A 303 -11.38 -13.73 0.86
CA ALA A 303 -12.81 -13.99 0.65
C ALA A 303 -13.04 -15.23 -0.23
N SER A 304 -13.67 -16.26 0.32
CA SER A 304 -13.95 -17.51 -0.39
C SER A 304 -15.43 -17.65 -0.80
N GLY A 305 -15.68 -18.15 -2.02
CA GLY A 305 -17.02 -18.34 -2.56
C GLY A 305 -17.81 -17.04 -2.66
N GLU A 306 -19.09 -17.03 -2.26
CA GLU A 306 -19.95 -15.84 -2.32
C GLU A 306 -19.42 -14.65 -1.51
N ALA A 307 -18.56 -14.88 -0.51
CA ALA A 307 -17.91 -13.80 0.25
C ALA A 307 -17.05 -12.90 -0.65
N ALA A 308 -16.53 -13.42 -1.76
CA ALA A 308 -15.76 -12.65 -2.75
C ALA A 308 -16.58 -11.53 -3.42
N ALA A 309 -17.91 -11.53 -3.27
CA ALA A 309 -18.78 -10.44 -3.70
C ALA A 309 -18.83 -9.25 -2.72
N THR A 310 -18.19 -9.36 -1.55
CA THR A 310 -18.09 -8.30 -0.54
C THR A 310 -16.74 -7.59 -0.67
N LEU A 311 -16.76 -6.36 -1.19
CA LEU A 311 -15.55 -5.66 -1.63
C LEU A 311 -14.45 -5.50 -0.58
N HIS A 312 -14.82 -5.17 0.66
CA HIS A 312 -13.92 -5.03 1.82
C HIS A 312 -14.21 -6.11 2.88
N TYR A 313 -14.23 -7.38 2.46
CA TYR A 313 -14.48 -8.50 3.36
C TYR A 313 -13.29 -8.74 4.31
N VAL A 314 -13.53 -8.60 5.61
CA VAL A 314 -12.47 -8.68 6.64
C VAL A 314 -12.76 -9.72 7.72
N LYS A 315 -13.85 -10.47 7.59
CA LYS A 315 -14.24 -11.46 8.60
C LYS A 315 -13.28 -12.66 8.58
N ASN A 316 -12.81 -13.03 7.39
CA ASN A 316 -11.79 -14.04 7.13
C ASN A 316 -11.98 -15.36 7.89
N ASP A 317 -13.20 -15.77 8.26
CA ASP A 317 -13.43 -16.92 9.14
C ASP A 317 -14.20 -18.08 8.51
N GLN A 318 -14.52 -18.00 7.21
CA GLN A 318 -15.38 -19.00 6.58
C GLN A 318 -14.62 -20.27 6.22
N PRO A 319 -15.29 -21.45 6.26
CA PRO A 319 -14.72 -22.68 5.73
C PRO A 319 -14.53 -22.58 4.21
N LEU A 320 -13.49 -23.25 3.68
CA LEU A 320 -13.23 -23.32 2.24
C LEU A 320 -13.96 -24.47 1.54
N GLU A 321 -14.44 -25.45 2.30
CA GLU A 321 -15.12 -26.64 1.77
C GLU A 321 -16.36 -26.27 0.93
N GLY A 322 -16.48 -26.87 -0.25
CA GLY A 322 -17.61 -26.65 -1.16
C GLY A 322 -17.58 -25.34 -1.95
N LYS A 323 -16.57 -24.47 -1.76
CA LYS A 323 -16.45 -23.19 -2.45
C LYS A 323 -15.58 -23.29 -3.70
N LEU A 324 -15.85 -22.43 -4.68
CA LEU A 324 -15.15 -22.44 -5.97
C LEU A 324 -13.80 -21.71 -5.90
N ASN A 325 -13.82 -20.44 -5.48
CA ASN A 325 -12.69 -19.52 -5.59
C ASN A 325 -12.33 -18.91 -4.23
N VAL A 326 -11.11 -18.41 -4.14
CA VAL A 326 -10.68 -17.39 -3.18
C VAL A 326 -10.34 -16.14 -3.97
N LEU A 327 -10.89 -15.00 -3.56
CA LEU A 327 -10.40 -13.67 -3.89
C LEU A 327 -9.52 -13.22 -2.74
N LEU A 328 -8.23 -13.13 -3.01
CA LEU A 328 -7.19 -12.69 -2.08
C LEU A 328 -6.80 -11.26 -2.45
N ASP A 329 -7.17 -10.30 -1.62
CA ASP A 329 -6.73 -8.92 -1.70
C ASP A 329 -5.96 -8.59 -0.41
N ALA A 330 -4.63 -8.57 -0.52
CA ALA A 330 -3.76 -8.38 0.63
C ALA A 330 -2.39 -7.86 0.21
N ALA A 331 -1.81 -6.97 1.01
CA ALA A 331 -0.49 -6.42 0.76
C ALA A 331 0.19 -5.90 2.03
N GLY A 332 1.52 -5.94 2.03
CA GLY A 332 2.38 -5.32 3.04
C GLY A 332 2.70 -3.86 2.75
N GLU A 333 3.17 -3.14 3.78
CA GLU A 333 3.88 -1.87 3.62
C GLU A 333 5.33 -1.98 4.07
N VAL A 334 6.21 -1.17 3.46
CA VAL A 334 7.62 -1.04 3.84
C VAL A 334 7.91 0.43 4.11
N ASP A 335 8.36 0.73 5.32
CA ASP A 335 8.71 2.10 5.75
C ASP A 335 7.60 3.12 5.42
N CYS A 336 6.36 2.77 5.74
CA CYS A 336 5.15 3.53 5.44
C CYS A 336 4.75 3.63 3.96
N TYR A 337 5.36 2.89 3.03
CA TYR A 337 4.94 2.83 1.61
C TYR A 337 4.22 1.51 1.32
N ALA A 338 2.98 1.62 0.87
CA ALA A 338 2.08 0.50 0.63
C ALA A 338 2.34 -0.18 -0.72
N SER A 339 1.94 -1.44 -0.77
CA SER A 339 1.53 -2.13 -2.01
C SER A 339 0.04 -2.47 -1.90
N ASP A 340 -0.57 -2.89 -3.01
CA ASP A 340 -1.98 -3.30 -3.05
C ASP A 340 -2.18 -4.34 -4.15
N ILE A 341 -2.50 -5.59 -3.80
CA ILE A 341 -2.50 -6.67 -4.80
C ILE A 341 -3.69 -7.58 -4.54
N THR A 342 -4.51 -7.74 -5.58
CA THR A 342 -5.62 -8.69 -5.62
C THR A 342 -5.38 -9.80 -6.65
N ARG A 343 -5.61 -11.05 -6.24
CA ARG A 343 -5.65 -12.23 -7.11
C ARG A 343 -6.87 -13.09 -6.77
N THR A 344 -7.55 -13.59 -7.80
CA THR A 344 -8.62 -14.58 -7.64
C THR A 344 -8.18 -15.92 -8.22
N PHE A 345 -8.33 -17.02 -7.47
CA PHE A 345 -7.88 -18.34 -7.91
C PHE A 345 -8.77 -19.47 -7.37
N PRO A 346 -8.82 -20.64 -8.06
CA PRO A 346 -9.69 -21.74 -7.66
C PRO A 346 -9.09 -22.51 -6.49
N ILE A 347 -9.91 -22.83 -5.49
CA ILE A 347 -9.49 -23.56 -4.28
C ILE A 347 -8.99 -24.97 -4.65
N SER A 348 -9.64 -25.61 -5.63
CA SER A 348 -9.30 -26.96 -6.10
C SER A 348 -8.00 -27.02 -6.92
N GLY A 349 -7.47 -25.86 -7.37
CA GLY A 349 -6.41 -25.75 -8.36
C GLY A 349 -6.88 -25.78 -9.82
N THR A 350 -8.19 -25.85 -10.08
CA THR A 350 -8.76 -25.74 -11.45
C THR A 350 -10.07 -24.95 -11.42
N PHE A 351 -10.19 -23.95 -12.29
CA PHE A 351 -11.40 -23.14 -12.37
C PHE A 351 -12.60 -23.97 -12.83
N SER A 352 -13.78 -23.70 -12.26
CA SER A 352 -15.03 -24.11 -12.89
C SER A 352 -15.23 -23.32 -14.21
N PRO A 353 -16.07 -23.81 -15.13
CA PRO A 353 -16.39 -23.07 -16.36
C PRO A 353 -16.88 -21.64 -16.08
N GLU A 354 -17.75 -21.46 -15.08
CA GLU A 354 -18.30 -20.16 -14.71
C GLU A 354 -17.22 -19.23 -14.14
N SER A 355 -16.38 -19.72 -13.21
CA SER A 355 -15.28 -18.91 -12.65
C SER A 355 -14.24 -18.55 -13.72
N ARG A 356 -13.90 -19.48 -14.62
CA ARG A 356 -12.94 -19.24 -15.71
C ARG A 356 -13.45 -18.14 -16.63
N ALA A 357 -14.71 -18.22 -17.05
CA ALA A 357 -15.33 -17.26 -17.95
C ALA A 357 -15.28 -15.83 -17.39
N ILE A 358 -15.58 -15.66 -16.10
CA ILE A 358 -15.52 -14.34 -15.45
C ILE A 358 -14.07 -13.88 -15.28
N TYR A 359 -13.16 -14.78 -14.89
CA TYR A 359 -11.75 -14.46 -14.81
C TYR A 359 -11.16 -13.99 -16.14
N ASP A 360 -11.51 -14.63 -17.26
CA ASP A 360 -11.06 -14.22 -18.59
C ASP A 360 -11.47 -12.77 -18.91
N ILE A 361 -12.72 -12.40 -18.62
CA ILE A 361 -13.22 -11.05 -18.85
C ILE A 361 -12.46 -10.04 -17.98
N VAL A 362 -12.28 -10.31 -16.68
CA VAL A 362 -11.58 -9.39 -15.77
C VAL A 362 -10.09 -9.26 -16.15
N LEU A 363 -9.46 -10.35 -16.61
CA LEU A 363 -8.09 -10.31 -17.11
C LEU A 363 -7.98 -9.44 -18.36
N GLU A 364 -8.94 -9.53 -19.28
CA GLU A 364 -9.02 -8.65 -20.45
C GLU A 364 -9.21 -7.19 -20.05
N MET A 365 -10.14 -6.90 -19.13
CA MET A 365 -10.35 -5.56 -18.57
C MET A 365 -9.03 -4.98 -18.04
N GLN A 366 -8.31 -5.76 -17.24
CA GLN A 366 -7.07 -5.33 -16.61
C GLN A 366 -5.99 -5.01 -17.65
N HIS A 367 -5.72 -5.94 -18.58
CA HIS A 367 -4.71 -5.74 -19.61
C HIS A 367 -5.01 -4.54 -20.51
N VAL A 368 -6.25 -4.37 -20.95
CA VAL A 368 -6.62 -3.23 -21.80
C VAL A 368 -6.47 -1.92 -21.03
N CYS A 369 -6.94 -1.85 -19.78
CA CYS A 369 -6.85 -0.64 -18.98
C CYS A 369 -5.39 -0.25 -18.68
N ILE A 370 -4.54 -1.22 -18.31
CA ILE A 370 -3.11 -0.99 -18.10
C ILE A 370 -2.44 -0.46 -19.38
N ASN A 371 -2.75 -1.05 -20.54
CA ASN A 371 -2.16 -0.64 -21.82
C ASN A 371 -2.53 0.78 -22.26
N LEU A 372 -3.58 1.38 -21.71
CA LEU A 372 -3.97 2.77 -21.95
C LEU A 372 -3.19 3.77 -21.09
N LEU A 373 -2.49 3.30 -20.06
CA LEU A 373 -1.77 4.18 -19.13
C LEU A 373 -0.51 4.76 -19.75
N LYS A 374 -0.47 6.09 -19.70
CA LYS A 374 0.65 6.99 -19.96
C LYS A 374 0.30 8.37 -19.40
N ALA A 375 1.29 9.25 -19.30
CA ALA A 375 1.08 10.62 -18.88
C ALA A 375 -0.06 11.32 -19.66
N GLY A 376 -0.99 11.91 -18.93
CA GLY A 376 -2.12 12.65 -19.48
C GLY A 376 -3.31 11.78 -19.90
N ALA A 377 -3.25 10.46 -19.72
CA ALA A 377 -4.42 9.59 -19.88
C ALA A 377 -5.53 10.02 -18.90
N VAL A 378 -6.77 10.04 -19.37
CA VAL A 378 -7.94 10.45 -18.58
C VAL A 378 -8.50 9.21 -17.88
N TRP A 379 -8.42 9.17 -16.56
CA TRP A 379 -8.80 8.01 -15.76
C TRP A 379 -10.29 7.65 -15.91
N ASP A 380 -11.15 8.65 -16.01
CA ASP A 380 -12.60 8.48 -16.26
C ASP A 380 -12.86 7.68 -17.55
N ASP A 381 -12.09 7.91 -18.62
CA ASP A 381 -12.23 7.21 -19.90
C ASP A 381 -11.75 5.76 -19.79
N ILE A 382 -10.67 5.50 -19.04
CA ILE A 382 -10.18 4.13 -18.79
C ILE A 382 -11.19 3.35 -17.93
N HIS A 383 -11.80 4.00 -16.94
CA HIS A 383 -12.88 3.41 -16.14
C HIS A 383 -14.08 3.03 -17.02
N LEU A 384 -14.54 3.93 -17.90
CA LEU A 384 -15.57 3.59 -18.88
C LEU A 384 -15.14 2.42 -19.78
N LYS A 385 -13.87 2.38 -20.19
CA LYS A 385 -13.36 1.27 -21.01
C LYS A 385 -13.46 -0.07 -20.31
N ALA A 386 -13.20 -0.12 -19.00
CA ALA A 386 -13.40 -1.33 -18.20
C ALA A 386 -14.87 -1.79 -18.22
N HIS A 387 -15.82 -0.85 -18.08
CA HIS A 387 -17.25 -1.15 -18.18
C HIS A 387 -17.66 -1.66 -19.57
N GLU A 388 -17.14 -1.09 -20.66
CA GLU A 388 -17.39 -1.58 -22.02
C GLU A 388 -16.98 -3.05 -22.18
N ILE A 389 -15.78 -3.41 -21.73
CA ILE A 389 -15.26 -4.79 -21.80
C ILE A 389 -16.10 -5.73 -20.92
N ALA A 390 -16.48 -5.30 -19.72
CA ALA A 390 -17.37 -6.06 -18.84
C ALA A 390 -18.73 -6.32 -19.52
N ILE A 391 -19.32 -5.31 -20.16
CA ILE A 391 -20.59 -5.43 -20.89
C ILE A 391 -20.45 -6.43 -22.04
N GLU A 392 -19.43 -6.29 -22.89
CA GLU A 392 -19.19 -7.21 -24.00
C GLU A 392 -18.99 -8.65 -23.53
N GLY A 393 -18.22 -8.84 -22.45
CA GLY A 393 -17.97 -10.14 -21.84
C GLY A 393 -19.25 -10.78 -21.31
N LEU A 394 -20.03 -10.04 -20.51
CA LEU A 394 -21.27 -10.53 -19.92
C LEU A 394 -22.38 -10.75 -20.96
N LEU A 395 -22.38 -10.01 -22.08
CA LEU A 395 -23.24 -10.27 -23.25
C LEU A 395 -22.86 -11.60 -23.92
N LYS A 396 -21.56 -11.87 -24.13
CA LYS A 396 -21.09 -13.15 -24.71
C LYS A 396 -21.50 -14.35 -23.86
N LEU A 397 -21.55 -14.19 -22.53
CA LEU A 397 -22.01 -15.23 -21.60
C LEU A 397 -23.55 -15.34 -21.53
N GLY A 398 -24.28 -14.38 -22.10
CA GLY A 398 -25.73 -14.29 -22.02
C GLY A 398 -26.27 -13.84 -20.66
N ILE A 399 -25.42 -13.36 -19.75
CA ILE A 399 -25.84 -12.77 -18.45
C ILE A 399 -26.53 -11.44 -18.70
N LEU A 400 -25.95 -10.63 -19.59
CA LEU A 400 -26.58 -9.43 -20.12
C LEU A 400 -27.25 -9.70 -21.47
N GLN A 401 -28.23 -8.89 -21.82
CA GLN A 401 -28.93 -8.93 -23.12
C GLN A 401 -29.29 -7.51 -23.58
N GLY A 402 -29.46 -7.28 -24.88
CA GLY A 402 -29.69 -5.96 -25.47
C GLY A 402 -28.46 -5.43 -26.23
N THR A 403 -28.38 -4.11 -26.43
CA THR A 403 -27.23 -3.46 -27.08
C THR A 403 -26.20 -3.01 -26.04
N PRO A 404 -24.88 -3.08 -26.33
CA PRO A 404 -23.85 -2.56 -25.43
C PRO A 404 -24.06 -1.09 -25.05
N GLU A 405 -24.47 -0.26 -26.02
CA GLU A 405 -24.68 1.17 -25.85
C GLU A 405 -25.81 1.47 -24.87
N ASP A 406 -26.94 0.76 -24.97
CA ASP A 406 -28.08 0.97 -24.09
C ASP A 406 -27.77 0.52 -22.65
N ILE A 407 -27.06 -0.61 -22.49
CA ILE A 407 -26.63 -1.12 -21.18
C ILE A 407 -25.67 -0.14 -20.50
N LEU A 408 -24.72 0.41 -21.26
CA LEU A 408 -23.79 1.40 -20.74
C LEU A 408 -24.53 2.67 -20.38
N LYS A 409 -25.42 3.17 -21.25
CA LYS A 409 -26.21 4.39 -21.02
C LYS A 409 -27.12 4.27 -19.81
N SER A 410 -27.73 3.10 -19.60
CA SER A 410 -28.58 2.84 -18.43
C SER A 410 -27.79 2.58 -17.15
N ARG A 411 -26.46 2.50 -17.21
CA ARG A 411 -25.58 2.16 -16.07
C ARG A 411 -25.84 0.78 -15.46
N THR A 412 -26.44 -0.14 -16.21
CA THR A 412 -26.75 -1.49 -15.69
C THR A 412 -25.50 -2.27 -15.30
N SER A 413 -24.36 -2.04 -15.98
CA SER A 413 -23.08 -2.68 -15.65
C SER A 413 -22.55 -2.35 -14.25
N VAL A 414 -23.00 -1.25 -13.62
CA VAL A 414 -22.66 -0.89 -12.23
C VAL A 414 -23.12 -1.95 -11.23
N ALA A 415 -24.13 -2.76 -11.57
CA ALA A 415 -24.55 -3.90 -10.76
C ALA A 415 -23.44 -4.97 -10.61
N PHE A 416 -22.55 -5.06 -11.60
CA PHE A 416 -21.50 -6.08 -11.68
C PHE A 416 -20.10 -5.52 -11.40
N LEU A 417 -19.85 -4.24 -11.70
CA LEU A 417 -18.66 -3.49 -11.31
C LEU A 417 -19.10 -2.24 -10.51
N PRO A 418 -19.28 -2.38 -9.18
CA PRO A 418 -19.86 -1.30 -8.36
C PRO A 418 -18.83 -0.33 -7.77
N HIS A 419 -17.53 -0.54 -7.97
CA HIS A 419 -16.46 0.32 -7.46
C HIS A 419 -15.67 1.00 -8.59
N GLY A 420 -14.83 1.96 -8.24
CA GLY A 420 -13.92 2.60 -9.20
C GLY A 420 -12.82 1.65 -9.68
N LEU A 421 -12.31 1.86 -10.90
CA LEU A 421 -11.25 1.03 -11.51
C LEU A 421 -9.94 0.94 -10.69
N GLY A 422 -9.72 1.87 -9.77
CA GLY A 422 -8.50 1.96 -8.98
C GLY A 422 -8.23 3.35 -8.45
N HIS A 423 -7.06 3.52 -7.84
CA HIS A 423 -6.69 4.70 -7.06
C HIS A 423 -5.19 4.92 -6.99
N TYR A 424 -4.78 6.14 -6.65
CA TYR A 424 -3.38 6.37 -6.33
C TYR A 424 -2.92 5.53 -5.15
N LEU A 425 -1.67 5.08 -5.23
CA LEU A 425 -0.99 4.28 -4.25
C LEU A 425 0.34 4.94 -3.89
N GLY A 426 0.69 4.93 -2.61
CA GLY A 426 1.93 5.53 -2.11
C GLY A 426 2.13 5.23 -0.64
N MET A 427 2.14 6.27 0.20
CA MET A 427 2.31 6.07 1.65
C MET A 427 1.02 5.57 2.35
N ASP A 428 -0.11 5.73 1.68
CA ASP A 428 -1.39 5.16 2.04
C ASP A 428 -1.85 4.27 0.88
N THR A 429 -2.60 3.20 1.18
CA THR A 429 -3.20 2.32 0.15
C THR A 429 -4.07 3.12 -0.80
N HIS A 430 -5.04 3.86 -0.25
CA HIS A 430 -5.76 4.93 -0.94
C HIS A 430 -5.01 6.25 -0.75
N ASP A 431 -4.04 6.52 -1.63
CA ASP A 431 -3.16 7.70 -1.53
C ASP A 431 -3.88 9.01 -1.87
N THR A 432 -3.23 10.13 -1.57
CA THR A 432 -3.81 11.48 -1.68
C THR A 432 -3.82 12.02 -3.11
N GLY A 433 -4.50 13.16 -3.33
CA GLY A 433 -4.46 13.89 -4.62
C GLY A 433 -5.30 13.30 -5.76
N GLY A 434 -6.20 12.35 -5.47
CA GLY A 434 -7.09 11.76 -6.48
C GLY A 434 -8.34 12.59 -6.83
N HIS A 435 -8.69 13.59 -6.01
CA HIS A 435 -9.87 14.45 -6.21
C HIS A 435 -11.19 13.68 -6.45
N ALA A 436 -11.43 12.62 -5.67
CA ALA A 436 -12.67 11.85 -5.70
C ALA A 436 -13.92 12.74 -5.57
N ASN A 437 -14.98 12.41 -6.31
CA ASN A 437 -16.28 13.07 -6.21
C ASN A 437 -17.37 12.07 -5.79
N TYR A 438 -17.46 11.79 -4.49
CA TYR A 438 -18.48 10.86 -3.95
C TYR A 438 -19.91 11.39 -4.04
N ALA A 439 -20.08 12.68 -4.36
CA ALA A 439 -21.38 13.30 -4.60
C ALA A 439 -21.82 13.21 -6.07
N ASP A 440 -21.05 12.55 -6.94
CA ASP A 440 -21.41 12.39 -8.35
C ASP A 440 -22.77 11.68 -8.50
N THR A 441 -23.65 12.34 -9.24
CA THR A 441 -25.00 11.83 -9.51
C THR A 441 -24.97 10.66 -10.48
N ASP A 442 -23.96 10.57 -11.35
CA ASP A 442 -23.77 9.41 -12.22
C ASP A 442 -23.10 8.29 -11.42
N SER A 443 -23.84 7.20 -11.20
CA SER A 443 -23.42 6.09 -10.35
C SER A 443 -22.15 5.41 -10.83
N ILE A 444 -21.84 5.46 -12.13
CA ILE A 444 -20.64 4.85 -12.69
C ILE A 444 -19.36 5.52 -12.22
N PHE A 445 -19.40 6.82 -11.90
CA PHE A 445 -18.22 7.60 -11.48
C PHE A 445 -18.15 7.85 -9.97
N ARG A 446 -19.25 7.62 -9.25
CA ARG A 446 -19.38 7.96 -7.82
C ARG A 446 -18.26 7.42 -6.94
N TYR A 447 -17.76 6.22 -7.23
CA TYR A 447 -16.74 5.56 -6.41
C TYR A 447 -15.32 5.65 -7.00
N LEU A 448 -15.12 6.43 -8.06
CA LEU A 448 -13.77 6.75 -8.52
C LEU A 448 -13.02 7.58 -7.47
N ARG A 449 -11.83 7.09 -7.11
CA ARG A 449 -10.93 7.78 -6.18
C ARG A 449 -9.99 8.75 -6.88
N VAL A 450 -9.74 8.54 -8.18
CA VAL A 450 -8.98 9.41 -9.07
C VAL A 450 -9.92 9.98 -10.13
N ARG A 451 -9.81 11.27 -10.43
CA ARG A 451 -10.55 11.93 -11.52
C ARG A 451 -9.60 12.70 -12.43
N GLY A 452 -9.87 12.70 -13.73
CA GLY A 452 -9.12 13.48 -14.71
C GLY A 452 -7.81 12.84 -15.14
N LYS A 453 -6.81 13.67 -15.43
CA LYS A 453 -5.56 13.24 -16.07
C LYS A 453 -4.56 12.70 -15.05
N VAL A 454 -4.00 11.54 -15.35
CA VAL A 454 -2.94 10.92 -14.52
C VAL A 454 -1.55 11.42 -14.96
N PRO A 455 -0.71 11.95 -14.05
CA PRO A 455 0.63 12.45 -14.41
C PRO A 455 1.67 11.31 -14.50
N ALA A 456 2.77 11.57 -15.21
CA ALA A 456 3.95 10.71 -15.12
C ALA A 456 4.51 10.69 -13.69
N GLY A 457 5.00 9.52 -13.26
CA GLY A 457 5.54 9.29 -11.92
C GLY A 457 4.48 8.99 -10.85
N ALA A 458 3.19 9.05 -11.18
CA ALA A 458 2.16 8.53 -10.29
C ALA A 458 2.19 6.99 -10.27
N VAL A 459 1.89 6.42 -9.10
CA VAL A 459 1.60 4.98 -8.95
C VAL A 459 0.10 4.84 -8.71
N ILE A 460 -0.57 4.00 -9.50
CA ILE A 460 -2.02 3.81 -9.49
C ILE A 460 -2.36 2.31 -9.52
N THR A 461 -3.36 1.89 -8.74
CA THR A 461 -3.90 0.54 -8.85
C THR A 461 -4.75 0.40 -10.11
N VAL A 462 -4.70 -0.75 -10.77
CA VAL A 462 -5.66 -1.12 -11.83
C VAL A 462 -6.32 -2.41 -11.41
N GLU A 463 -7.53 -2.31 -10.87
CA GLU A 463 -8.21 -3.35 -10.11
C GLU A 463 -9.63 -3.67 -10.63
N PRO A 464 -9.84 -3.88 -11.95
CA PRO A 464 -11.17 -4.24 -12.43
C PRO A 464 -11.70 -5.50 -11.75
N GLY A 465 -13.02 -5.58 -11.63
CA GLY A 465 -13.68 -6.77 -11.11
C GLY A 465 -15.11 -6.94 -11.58
N ILE A 466 -15.60 -8.17 -11.48
CA ILE A 466 -16.99 -8.55 -11.73
C ILE A 466 -17.49 -9.34 -10.53
N TYR A 467 -18.58 -8.88 -9.94
CA TYR A 467 -19.13 -9.42 -8.69
C TYR A 467 -20.57 -9.85 -8.86
N PHE A 468 -20.94 -10.92 -8.17
CA PHE A 468 -22.27 -11.50 -8.10
C PHE A 468 -22.83 -11.34 -6.70
N CYS A 469 -23.02 -10.08 -6.27
CA CYS A 469 -23.58 -9.77 -4.96
C CYS A 469 -25.11 -9.66 -5.05
N ARG A 470 -25.83 -10.59 -4.41
CA ARG A 470 -27.31 -10.59 -4.41
C ARG A 470 -27.89 -9.26 -3.95
N PHE A 471 -27.36 -8.69 -2.87
CA PHE A 471 -27.86 -7.43 -2.32
C PHE A 471 -27.71 -6.24 -3.28
N ILE A 472 -26.70 -6.27 -4.15
CA ILE A 472 -26.46 -5.24 -5.16
C ILE A 472 -27.26 -5.51 -6.43
N ILE A 473 -27.33 -6.76 -6.90
CA ILE A 473 -27.93 -7.10 -8.19
C ILE A 473 -29.46 -7.26 -8.11
N GLU A 474 -30.02 -7.80 -7.02
CA GLU A 474 -31.47 -8.01 -6.90
C GLU A 474 -32.31 -6.73 -7.09
N PRO A 475 -31.90 -5.55 -6.60
CA PRO A 475 -32.58 -4.29 -6.95
C PRO A 475 -32.66 -4.03 -8.46
N TYR A 476 -31.59 -4.31 -9.21
CA TYR A 476 -31.56 -4.14 -10.68
C TYR A 476 -32.49 -5.13 -11.39
N LEU A 477 -32.69 -6.33 -10.82
CA LEU A 477 -33.66 -7.31 -11.34
C LEU A 477 -35.12 -6.89 -11.16
N ARG A 478 -35.40 -5.96 -10.24
CA ARG A 478 -36.77 -5.48 -9.92
C ARG A 478 -37.09 -4.15 -10.61
N ASP A 479 -36.07 -3.39 -11.01
CA ASP A 479 -36.23 -2.11 -11.69
C ASP A 479 -36.46 -2.33 -13.21
N PRO A 480 -37.60 -1.92 -13.79
CA PRO A 480 -37.86 -2.08 -15.22
C PRO A 480 -36.82 -1.44 -16.15
N VAL A 481 -36.11 -0.40 -15.70
CA VAL A 481 -35.02 0.22 -16.47
C VAL A 481 -33.89 -0.79 -16.68
N HIS A 482 -33.55 -1.57 -15.66
CA HIS A 482 -32.39 -2.45 -15.67
C HIS A 482 -32.73 -3.90 -15.98
N ALA A 483 -33.87 -4.40 -15.47
CA ALA A 483 -34.29 -5.79 -15.54
C ALA A 483 -34.35 -6.32 -16.99
N GLN A 484 -34.72 -5.47 -17.95
CA GLN A 484 -34.76 -5.82 -19.37
C GLN A 484 -33.39 -6.24 -19.93
N TYR A 485 -32.29 -5.80 -19.31
CA TYR A 485 -30.93 -6.06 -19.77
C TYR A 485 -30.25 -7.22 -19.04
N ILE A 486 -30.89 -7.85 -18.04
CA ILE A 486 -30.29 -8.92 -17.23
C ILE A 486 -31.09 -10.21 -17.42
N ASN A 487 -30.44 -11.26 -17.91
CA ASN A 487 -31.04 -12.58 -18.01
C ASN A 487 -30.84 -13.34 -16.68
N PHE A 488 -31.89 -13.39 -15.87
CA PHE A 488 -31.83 -14.02 -14.56
C PHE A 488 -31.50 -15.52 -14.61
N ASP A 489 -32.01 -16.26 -15.59
CA ASP A 489 -31.79 -17.72 -15.68
C ASP A 489 -30.32 -18.05 -15.94
N VAL A 490 -29.64 -17.22 -16.73
CA VAL A 490 -28.19 -17.35 -16.96
C VAL A 490 -27.40 -16.86 -15.76
N LEU A 491 -27.74 -15.68 -15.22
CA LEU A 491 -27.12 -15.10 -14.02
C LEU A 491 -27.14 -16.08 -12.84
N ASN A 492 -28.22 -16.86 -12.68
CA ASN A 492 -28.39 -17.76 -11.54
C ASN A 492 -27.31 -18.84 -11.42
N LYS A 493 -26.54 -19.09 -12.49
CA LYS A 493 -25.39 -20.02 -12.50
C LYS A 493 -24.12 -19.43 -11.87
N TYR A 494 -24.03 -18.11 -11.71
CA TYR A 494 -22.79 -17.41 -11.36
C TYR A 494 -22.71 -16.97 -9.90
N TRP A 495 -23.77 -17.10 -9.10
CA TRP A 495 -23.75 -16.68 -7.68
C TRP A 495 -22.59 -17.28 -6.89
N ALA A 496 -22.32 -18.57 -7.07
CA ALA A 496 -21.24 -19.28 -6.38
C ALA A 496 -19.83 -18.84 -6.78
N VAL A 497 -19.67 -18.12 -7.90
CA VAL A 497 -18.40 -17.47 -8.27
C VAL A 497 -18.04 -16.42 -7.23
N GLY A 498 -19.04 -15.74 -6.66
CA GLY A 498 -18.89 -14.63 -5.73
C GLY A 498 -18.39 -13.38 -6.44
N GLY A 499 -17.12 -13.36 -6.79
CA GLY A 499 -16.53 -12.27 -7.56
C GLY A 499 -15.13 -12.61 -8.03
N VAL A 500 -14.68 -11.86 -9.04
CA VAL A 500 -13.30 -11.89 -9.50
C VAL A 500 -12.80 -10.45 -9.54
N ARG A 501 -11.65 -10.21 -8.91
CA ARG A 501 -10.84 -8.98 -9.06
C ARG A 501 -9.41 -9.38 -9.37
N ILE A 502 -8.76 -8.59 -10.22
CA ILE A 502 -7.33 -8.71 -10.53
C ILE A 502 -6.74 -7.32 -10.47
N GLU A 503 -5.73 -7.13 -9.63
CA GLU A 503 -5.19 -5.82 -9.31
C GLU A 503 -3.67 -5.79 -9.34
N ASP A 504 -3.12 -4.78 -10.01
CA ASP A 504 -1.69 -4.51 -10.07
C ASP A 504 -1.39 -3.04 -9.71
N ASN A 505 -0.14 -2.79 -9.29
CA ASN A 505 0.36 -1.45 -8.95
C ASN A 505 1.16 -0.90 -10.11
N ILE A 506 0.66 0.13 -10.77
CA ILE A 506 1.21 0.60 -12.03
C ILE A 506 1.87 1.96 -11.87
N LEU A 507 3.17 2.05 -12.15
CA LEU A 507 3.88 3.30 -12.30
C LEU A 507 3.60 3.88 -13.70
N VAL A 508 2.98 5.05 -13.77
CA VAL A 508 2.72 5.76 -15.02
C VAL A 508 3.99 6.45 -15.51
N THR A 509 4.40 6.21 -16.75
CA THR A 509 5.54 6.88 -17.39
C THR A 509 5.08 7.93 -18.40
N ALA A 510 6.03 8.71 -18.94
CA ALA A 510 5.73 9.72 -19.96
C ALA A 510 5.08 9.11 -21.21
N ASP A 511 5.49 7.91 -21.61
CA ASP A 511 5.14 7.23 -22.84
C ASP A 511 4.39 5.90 -22.65
N GLY A 512 4.12 5.50 -21.40
CA GLY A 512 3.49 4.22 -21.08
C GLY A 512 3.38 3.99 -19.58
N HIS A 513 3.73 2.78 -19.16
CA HIS A 513 3.65 2.34 -17.78
C HIS A 513 4.74 1.30 -17.44
N GLU A 514 4.95 1.07 -16.15
CA GLU A 514 5.67 -0.06 -15.58
C GLU A 514 4.73 -0.74 -14.57
N ASN A 515 4.47 -2.03 -14.77
CA ASN A 515 3.77 -2.89 -13.81
C ASN A 515 4.81 -3.51 -12.89
#